data_AF-A0A2R9T0P6-F1
#
_entry.id   AF-A0A2R9T0P6-F1
#
_cell.length_a   1.000
_cell.length_b   1.000
_cell.length_c   1.000
_cell.angle_alpha   90.00
_cell.angle_beta   90.00
_cell.angle_gamma   90.00
#
_symmetry.space_group_name_H-M   'P 1'
#
loop_
_entity.id
_entity.type
_entity.pdbx_description
1 polymer ?
#
loop_
_entity_poly.entity_id
_entity_poly.type
_entity_poly.pdbx_seq_one_letter_code
_entity_poly.pdbx_strand_id
1 'polypeptide(L)'
;MKRFVNFLPSSIYDPQMCLSHTFNTIDRLHLDPRDFVFEVVETEKIDDVKHLQSIFEVYRSHGISVAMDDVGAGYSTLEQMIRLKPDYVKIDRSLIDHCDRNAAQQKQLEMITNMAHDFGAMVLAEGIERREEFHFCRDIGIELSQGYLFGKPSERPPRDPHSQLIYS
;
A
#
# COMPACT_ATOMS: atom_id res chain seq x y z
N MET A 1 15.24 2.36 -0.43
CA MET A 1 14.34 1.19 -0.61
C MET A 1 13.15 1.46 0.28
N LYS A 2 11.92 1.40 -0.26
CA LYS A 2 10.72 1.69 0.53
C LYS A 2 10.48 0.60 1.59
N ARG A 3 10.02 1.00 2.77
CA ARG A 3 9.68 0.14 3.92
C ARG A 3 8.23 0.43 4.30
N PHE A 4 7.37 -0.56 4.10
CA PHE A 4 5.96 -0.48 4.47
C PHE A 4 5.79 -0.91 5.93
N VAL A 5 5.07 -0.12 6.72
CA VAL A 5 4.86 -0.35 8.15
C VAL A 5 3.38 -0.16 8.46
N ASN A 6 2.75 -1.25 8.91
CA ASN A 6 1.37 -1.24 9.38
C ASN A 6 1.19 -0.36 10.61
N PHE A 7 0.08 0.39 10.66
CA PHE A 7 -0.39 1.03 11.87
C PHE A 7 -1.90 0.84 12.08
N LEU A 8 -2.31 0.88 13.36
CA LEU A 8 -3.70 0.82 13.76
C LEU A 8 -4.18 2.23 14.11
N PRO A 9 -5.17 2.81 13.41
CA PRO A 9 -5.67 4.16 13.69
C PRO A 9 -6.12 4.33 15.14
N SER A 10 -6.73 3.29 15.74
CA SER A 10 -7.20 3.31 17.12
C SER A 10 -6.10 3.39 18.17
N SER A 11 -4.84 3.11 17.80
CA SER A 11 -3.68 3.32 18.70
C SER A 11 -3.15 4.75 18.70
N ILE A 12 -3.66 5.62 17.82
CA ILE A 12 -3.16 6.98 17.61
C ILE A 12 -4.30 7.95 17.94
N TYR A 13 -4.45 8.36 19.19
CA TYR A 13 -5.51 9.31 19.58
C TYR A 13 -5.14 10.77 19.32
N ASP A 14 -3.88 11.12 19.57
CA ASP A 14 -3.28 12.41 19.21
C ASP A 14 -2.13 12.12 18.24
N PRO A 15 -2.30 12.38 16.93
CA PRO A 15 -1.27 12.06 15.94
C PRO A 15 0.08 12.74 16.21
N GLN A 16 0.09 13.98 16.72
CA GLN A 16 1.32 14.71 16.99
C GLN A 16 2.07 14.07 18.16
N MET A 17 1.36 13.77 19.25
CA MET A 17 1.96 13.17 20.43
C MET A 17 2.38 11.72 20.17
N CYS A 18 1.47 10.89 19.66
CA CYS A 18 1.68 9.46 19.51
C CYS A 18 2.77 9.13 18.49
N LEU A 19 2.86 9.88 17.38
CA LEU A 19 3.83 9.62 16.32
C LEU A 19 5.22 10.22 16.59
N SER A 20 5.35 11.12 17.57
CA SER A 20 6.62 11.74 17.92
C SER A 20 7.73 10.71 18.20
N HIS A 21 7.39 9.59 18.85
CA HIS A 21 8.33 8.50 19.11
C HIS A 21 8.83 7.82 17.83
N THR A 22 7.95 7.66 16.83
CA THR A 22 8.31 7.12 15.51
C THR A 22 9.31 8.04 14.82
N PHE A 23 9.03 9.34 14.76
CA PHE A 23 9.90 10.31 14.10
C PHE A 23 11.26 10.43 14.79
N ASN A 24 11.27 10.50 16.13
CA ASN A 24 12.50 10.51 16.92
C ASN A 24 13.32 9.23 16.72
N THR A 25 12.67 8.08 16.50
CA THR A 25 13.38 6.82 16.24
C THR A 25 14.01 6.80 14.86
N ILE A 26 13.30 7.28 13.82
CA ILE A 26 13.83 7.41 12.46
C ILE A 26 15.06 8.34 12.47
N ASP A 27 14.97 9.49 13.14
CA ASP A 27 16.06 10.46 13.23
C ASP A 27 17.27 9.91 14.01
N ARG A 28 17.05 9.31 15.19
CA ARG A 28 18.12 8.71 16.01
C ARG A 28 18.87 7.59 15.30
N LEU A 29 18.19 6.85 14.41
CA LEU A 29 18.80 5.80 13.61
C LEU A 29 19.41 6.32 12.30
N HIS A 30 19.36 7.64 12.06
CA HIS A 30 19.83 8.30 10.85
C HIS A 30 19.22 7.70 9.56
N LEU A 31 17.94 7.35 9.64
CA LEU A 31 17.18 6.84 8.50
C LEU A 31 16.45 7.99 7.79
N ASP A 32 16.30 7.88 6.48
CA ASP A 32 15.55 8.86 5.70
C ASP A 32 14.04 8.62 5.86
N PRO A 33 13.24 9.59 6.36
CA PRO A 33 11.79 9.43 6.46
C PRO A 33 11.13 9.07 5.14
N ARG A 34 11.70 9.51 4.01
CA ARG A 34 11.19 9.23 2.66
C ARG A 34 11.33 7.77 2.26
N ASP A 35 12.12 6.97 2.97
CA ASP A 35 12.16 5.52 2.77
C ASP A 35 10.96 4.81 3.42
N PHE A 36 10.15 5.48 4.24
CA PHE A 36 9.04 4.84 4.95
C PHE A 36 7.69 5.12 4.28
N VAL A 37 6.84 4.11 4.35
CA VAL A 37 5.43 4.17 3.99
C VAL A 37 4.64 3.60 5.16
N PHE A 38 3.71 4.36 5.73
CA PHE A 38 2.83 3.86 6.78
C PHE A 38 1.48 3.49 6.17
N GLU A 39 1.09 2.24 6.35
CA GLU A 39 -0.10 1.67 5.73
C GLU A 39 -1.19 1.46 6.79
N VAL A 40 -2.40 1.94 6.48
CA VAL A 40 -3.57 1.72 7.33
C VAL A 40 -4.23 0.39 6.94
N VAL A 41 -4.49 -0.44 7.93
CA VAL A 41 -5.21 -1.72 7.77
C VAL A 41 -6.72 -1.47 7.86
N GLU A 42 -7.51 -2.07 6.94
CA GLU A 42 -8.96 -1.85 6.82
C GLU A 42 -9.77 -2.34 8.04
N THR A 43 -9.23 -3.26 8.85
CA THR A 43 -9.99 -4.00 9.87
C THR A 43 -10.56 -3.16 11.01
N GLU A 44 -10.15 -1.89 11.14
CA GLU A 44 -10.78 -0.96 12.07
C GLU A 44 -11.93 -0.25 11.35
N LYS A 45 -13.13 -0.32 11.91
CA LYS A 45 -14.26 0.49 11.43
C LYS A 45 -13.86 1.95 11.57
N ILE A 46 -13.43 2.58 10.46
CA ILE A 46 -13.04 3.99 10.43
C ILE A 46 -14.33 4.80 10.55
N ASP A 47 -14.82 4.96 11.78
CA ASP A 47 -15.97 5.79 12.09
C ASP A 47 -15.62 7.28 11.97
N ASP A 48 -14.33 7.63 12.06
CA ASP A 48 -13.82 9.00 11.90
C ASP A 48 -12.73 9.10 10.81
N VAL A 49 -13.18 9.31 9.58
CA VAL A 49 -12.28 9.57 8.44
C VAL A 49 -11.45 10.84 8.64
N LYS A 50 -11.94 11.85 9.36
CA LYS A 50 -11.18 13.09 9.60
C LYS A 50 -9.99 12.83 10.50
N HIS A 51 -10.17 11.98 11.51
CA HIS A 51 -9.08 11.54 12.37
C HIS A 51 -7.99 10.83 11.55
N LEU A 52 -8.38 9.90 10.68
CA LEU A 52 -7.42 9.22 9.80
C LEU A 52 -6.73 10.17 8.82
N GLN A 53 -7.44 11.15 8.27
CA GLN A 53 -6.84 12.23 7.47
C GLN A 53 -5.78 13.00 8.26
N SER A 54 -6.06 13.33 9.53
CA SER A 54 -5.07 14.03 10.38
C SER A 54 -3.82 13.19 10.64
N ILE A 55 -3.95 11.87 10.81
CA ILE A 55 -2.81 10.94 10.92
C ILE A 55 -1.97 10.98 9.63
N PHE A 56 -2.62 10.91 8.47
CA PHE A 56 -1.95 10.95 7.18
C PHE A 56 -1.21 12.27 6.96
N GLU A 57 -1.83 13.40 7.32
CA GLU A 57 -1.21 14.73 7.24
C GLU A 57 0.02 14.83 8.13
N VAL A 58 -0.01 14.29 9.35
CA VAL A 58 1.15 14.28 10.24
C VAL A 58 2.29 13.46 9.65
N TYR A 59 2.05 12.25 9.12
CA TYR A 59 3.09 11.49 8.42
C TYR A 59 3.69 12.27 7.24
N ARG A 60 2.84 12.85 6.38
CA ARG A 60 3.27 13.61 5.21
C ARG A 60 4.09 14.83 5.56
N SER A 61 3.71 15.57 6.60
CA SER A 61 4.49 16.73 7.08
C SER A 61 5.91 16.37 7.54
N HIS A 62 6.16 15.09 7.84
CA HIS A 62 7.48 14.56 8.19
C HIS A 62 8.18 13.87 7.01
N GLY A 63 7.66 14.02 5.78
CA GLY A 63 8.22 13.44 4.56
C GLY A 63 8.00 11.94 4.41
N ILE A 64 7.10 11.36 5.20
CA ILE A 64 6.75 9.94 5.18
C ILE A 64 5.53 9.74 4.29
N SER A 65 5.58 8.73 3.42
CA SER A 65 4.46 8.39 2.56
C SER A 65 3.40 7.58 3.32
N VAL A 66 2.17 7.56 2.83
CA VAL A 66 1.06 6.80 3.41
C VAL A 66 0.42 5.88 2.38
N ALA A 67 -0.07 4.73 2.84
CA ALA A 67 -0.75 3.75 2.01
C ALA A 67 -2.10 3.33 2.59
N MET A 68 -3.00 2.87 1.73
CA MET A 68 -4.15 2.06 2.13
C MET A 68 -3.88 0.60 1.79
N ASP A 69 -4.09 -0.28 2.78
CA ASP A 69 -4.03 -1.73 2.58
C ASP A 69 -5.41 -2.31 2.20
N ASP A 70 -5.42 -3.50 1.62
CA ASP A 70 -6.61 -4.30 1.29
C ASP A 70 -7.71 -3.61 0.43
N VAL A 71 -7.33 -2.66 -0.43
CA VAL A 71 -8.30 -1.93 -1.25
C VAL A 71 -9.00 -2.85 -2.25
N GLY A 72 -10.33 -2.75 -2.28
CA GLY A 72 -11.20 -3.50 -3.18
C GLY A 72 -11.83 -4.76 -2.60
N ALA A 73 -11.52 -5.14 -1.35
CA ALA A 73 -12.21 -6.20 -0.62
C ALA A 73 -13.67 -5.85 -0.25
N GLY A 74 -14.03 -4.56 -0.27
CA GLY A 74 -15.39 -4.06 -0.03
C GLY A 74 -15.63 -2.63 -0.51
N TYR A 75 -16.90 -2.22 -0.63
CA TYR A 75 -17.30 -0.90 -1.15
C TYR A 75 -16.78 0.29 -0.34
N SER A 76 -16.63 0.13 0.99
CA SER A 76 -16.18 1.20 1.89
C SER A 76 -14.74 1.63 1.61
N THR A 77 -13.89 0.74 1.07
CA THR A 77 -12.49 1.04 0.75
C THR A 77 -12.33 2.10 -0.32
N LEU A 78 -13.20 2.10 -1.35
CA LEU A 78 -13.10 3.04 -2.47
C LEU A 78 -13.47 4.46 -2.05
N GLU A 79 -14.53 4.61 -1.24
CA GLU A 79 -14.90 5.93 -0.72
C GLU A 79 -13.79 6.50 0.18
N GLN A 80 -13.21 5.67 1.03
CA GLN A 80 -12.08 6.06 1.89
C GLN A 80 -10.86 6.44 1.06
N MET A 81 -10.55 5.67 0.01
CA MET A 81 -9.44 5.96 -0.90
C MET A 81 -9.55 7.35 -1.54
N ILE A 82 -10.74 7.72 -2.04
CA ILE A 82 -10.98 9.06 -2.62
C ILE A 82 -10.80 10.17 -1.56
N ARG A 83 -11.23 9.92 -0.31
CA ARG A 83 -11.16 10.91 0.77
C ARG A 83 -9.74 11.08 1.33
N LEU A 84 -8.99 9.99 1.44
CA LEU A 84 -7.65 9.95 2.04
C LEU A 84 -6.55 10.30 1.03
N LYS A 85 -6.79 9.98 -0.25
CA LYS A 85 -5.86 10.16 -1.37
C LYS A 85 -4.47 9.66 -1.00
N PRO A 86 -4.29 8.38 -0.65
CA PRO A 86 -2.99 7.86 -0.20
C PRO A 86 -1.92 8.00 -1.28
N ASP A 87 -0.64 7.88 -0.92
CA ASP A 87 0.46 7.87 -1.89
C ASP A 87 0.63 6.48 -2.53
N TYR A 88 0.16 5.44 -1.84
CA TYR A 88 0.14 4.05 -2.30
C TYR A 88 -1.22 3.37 -2.05
N VAL A 89 -1.65 2.55 -2.98
CA VAL A 89 -2.85 1.71 -2.86
C VAL A 89 -2.44 0.26 -3.01
N LYS A 90 -2.70 -0.56 -2.01
CA LYS A 90 -2.42 -2.00 -2.07
C LYS A 90 -3.71 -2.75 -2.35
N ILE A 91 -3.67 -3.62 -3.35
CA ILE A 91 -4.80 -4.45 -3.75
C ILE A 91 -4.57 -5.85 -3.19
N ASP A 92 -5.50 -6.31 -2.36
CA ASP A 92 -5.43 -7.61 -1.71
C ASP A 92 -5.39 -8.77 -2.72
N ARG A 93 -4.75 -9.85 -2.30
CA ARG A 93 -4.63 -11.10 -3.04
C ARG A 93 -5.97 -11.62 -3.54
N SER A 94 -7.07 -11.45 -2.81
CA SER A 94 -8.39 -11.95 -3.22
C SER A 94 -8.89 -11.35 -4.55
N LEU A 95 -8.42 -10.15 -4.92
CA LEU A 95 -8.69 -9.55 -6.22
C LEU A 95 -7.65 -9.92 -7.29
N ILE A 96 -6.44 -10.26 -6.87
CA ILE A 96 -5.33 -10.61 -7.76
C ILE A 96 -5.38 -12.07 -8.21
N ASP A 97 -5.80 -12.98 -7.33
CA ASP A 97 -5.83 -14.42 -7.58
C ASP A 97 -6.64 -14.75 -8.84
N HIS A 98 -5.97 -15.31 -9.84
CA HIS A 98 -6.53 -15.65 -11.15
C HIS A 98 -7.25 -14.50 -11.89
N CYS A 99 -6.88 -13.24 -11.60
CA CYS A 99 -7.47 -12.07 -12.25
C CYS A 99 -7.31 -12.08 -13.79
N ASP A 100 -6.27 -12.73 -14.33
CA ASP A 100 -6.05 -12.93 -15.77
C ASP A 100 -7.18 -13.69 -16.48
N ARG A 101 -8.04 -14.40 -15.73
CA ARG A 101 -9.09 -15.28 -16.28
C ARG A 101 -10.51 -14.80 -15.98
N ASN A 102 -10.68 -13.71 -15.26
CA ASN A 102 -11.97 -13.28 -14.77
C ASN A 102 -12.26 -11.84 -15.19
N ALA A 103 -13.06 -11.68 -16.25
CA ALA A 103 -13.42 -10.38 -16.81
C ALA A 103 -14.07 -9.41 -15.80
N ALA A 104 -14.75 -9.91 -14.76
CA ALA A 104 -15.30 -9.04 -13.72
C ALA A 104 -14.21 -8.49 -12.79
N GLN A 105 -13.27 -9.35 -12.34
CA GLN A 105 -12.11 -8.93 -11.56
C GLN A 105 -11.21 -7.97 -12.37
N GLN A 106 -10.99 -8.24 -13.66
CA GLN A 106 -10.20 -7.36 -14.54
C GLN A 106 -10.76 -5.94 -14.58
N LYS A 107 -12.07 -5.81 -14.83
CA LYS A 107 -12.74 -4.50 -14.83
C LYS A 107 -12.67 -3.81 -13.46
N GLN A 108 -12.79 -4.56 -12.38
CA GLN A 108 -12.67 -4.02 -11.04
C GLN A 108 -11.26 -3.49 -10.77
N LEU A 109 -10.22 -4.24 -11.14
CA LEU A 109 -8.81 -3.83 -11.02
C LEU A 109 -8.51 -2.59 -11.86
N GLU A 110 -8.98 -2.53 -13.11
CA GLU A 110 -8.86 -1.36 -13.97
C GLU A 110 -9.51 -0.12 -13.33
N MET A 111 -10.71 -0.27 -12.77
CA MET A 111 -11.42 0.84 -12.11
C MET A 111 -10.66 1.34 -10.88
N ILE A 112 -10.18 0.43 -10.02
CA ILE A 112 -9.40 0.78 -8.82
C ILE A 112 -8.11 1.49 -9.23
N THR A 113 -7.40 0.94 -10.22
CA THR A 113 -6.12 1.47 -10.70
C THR A 113 -6.28 2.87 -11.27
N ASN A 114 -7.26 3.09 -12.14
CA ASN A 114 -7.55 4.42 -12.70
C ASN A 114 -7.92 5.43 -11.60
N MET A 115 -8.75 5.02 -10.64
CA MET A 115 -9.14 5.90 -9.54
C MET A 115 -7.95 6.28 -8.67
N ALA A 116 -7.03 5.35 -8.40
CA ALA A 116 -5.79 5.63 -7.67
C ALA A 116 -4.91 6.65 -8.41
N HIS A 117 -4.77 6.49 -9.73
CA HIS A 117 -4.00 7.40 -10.57
C HIS A 117 -4.58 8.81 -10.63
N ASP A 118 -5.91 8.97 -10.53
CA ASP A 118 -6.57 10.30 -10.58
C ASP A 118 -6.08 11.26 -9.49
N PHE A 119 -5.57 10.74 -8.37
CA PHE A 119 -4.94 11.54 -7.31
C PHE A 119 -3.44 11.26 -7.12
N GLY A 120 -2.82 10.57 -8.08
CA GLY A 120 -1.36 10.39 -8.17
C GLY A 120 -0.79 9.29 -7.26
N ALA A 121 -1.60 8.34 -6.81
CA ALA A 121 -1.12 7.20 -6.05
C ALA A 121 -0.49 6.14 -6.96
N MET A 122 0.52 5.43 -6.43
CA MET A 122 1.02 4.21 -7.05
C MET A 122 0.22 3.00 -6.54
N VAL A 123 0.01 2.01 -7.40
CA VAL A 123 -0.72 0.79 -7.07
C VAL A 123 0.24 -0.38 -6.86
N LEU A 124 -0.04 -1.19 -5.83
CA LEU A 124 0.68 -2.40 -5.49
C LEU A 124 -0.26 -3.60 -5.51
N ALA A 125 -0.01 -4.57 -6.40
CA ALA A 125 -0.73 -5.85 -6.40
C ALA A 125 -0.10 -6.83 -5.41
N GLU A 126 -0.88 -7.29 -4.43
CA GLU A 126 -0.44 -8.30 -3.46
C GLU A 126 -0.77 -9.73 -3.89
N GLY A 127 0.05 -10.67 -3.44
CA GLY A 127 -0.22 -12.10 -3.62
C GLY A 127 -0.08 -12.58 -5.07
N ILE A 128 0.75 -11.93 -5.89
CA ILE A 128 1.07 -12.40 -7.24
C ILE A 128 1.81 -13.75 -7.17
N GLU A 129 1.21 -14.81 -7.69
CA GLU A 129 1.80 -16.15 -7.70
C GLU A 129 2.04 -16.67 -9.13
N ARG A 130 1.38 -16.08 -10.12
CA ARG A 130 1.45 -16.50 -11.52
C ARG A 130 1.97 -15.39 -12.44
N ARG A 131 2.68 -15.78 -13.49
CA ARG A 131 3.20 -14.84 -14.51
C ARG A 131 2.06 -14.14 -15.25
N GLU A 132 0.95 -14.84 -15.49
CA GLU A 132 -0.19 -14.25 -16.19
C GLU A 132 -0.86 -13.15 -15.34
N GLU A 133 -0.95 -13.33 -14.02
CA GLU A 133 -1.44 -12.29 -13.09
C GLU A 133 -0.54 -11.06 -13.14
N PHE A 134 0.79 -11.27 -13.07
CA PHE A 134 1.76 -10.18 -13.17
C PHE A 134 1.66 -9.44 -14.50
N HIS A 135 1.59 -10.16 -15.63
CA HIS A 135 1.47 -9.55 -16.94
C HIS A 135 0.18 -8.74 -17.06
N PHE A 136 -0.94 -9.29 -16.60
CA PHE A 136 -2.20 -8.56 -16.57
C PHE A 136 -2.10 -7.28 -15.72
N CYS A 137 -1.61 -7.37 -14.47
CA CYS A 137 -1.47 -6.22 -13.57
C CYS A 137 -0.59 -5.13 -14.16
N ARG A 138 0.56 -5.50 -14.74
CA ARG A 138 1.46 -4.57 -15.42
C ARG A 138 0.77 -3.89 -16.61
N ASP A 139 0.03 -4.65 -17.41
CA ASP A 139 -0.57 -4.15 -18.65
C ASP A 139 -1.71 -3.15 -18.37
N ILE A 140 -2.40 -3.26 -17.22
CA ILE A 140 -3.39 -2.27 -16.76
C ILE A 140 -2.78 -1.09 -15.99
N GLY A 141 -1.45 -1.06 -15.82
CA GLY A 141 -0.72 0.06 -15.24
C GLY A 141 -0.41 -0.04 -13.75
N ILE A 142 -0.55 -1.21 -13.12
CA ILE A 142 -0.11 -1.41 -11.73
C ILE A 142 1.43 -1.40 -11.67
N GLU A 143 2.02 -0.52 -10.87
CA GLU A 143 3.46 -0.25 -10.87
C GLU A 143 4.26 -1.17 -9.96
N LEU A 144 3.65 -1.62 -8.86
CA LEU A 144 4.31 -2.43 -7.84
C LEU A 144 3.64 -3.81 -7.73
N SER A 145 4.44 -4.83 -7.44
CA SER A 145 3.92 -6.19 -7.26
C SER A 145 4.68 -6.90 -6.15
N GLN A 146 3.93 -7.60 -5.32
CA GLN A 146 4.44 -8.46 -4.26
C GLN A 146 3.77 -9.82 -4.35
N GLY A 147 4.52 -10.89 -4.10
CA GLY A 147 3.97 -12.23 -4.05
C GLY A 147 5.03 -13.31 -4.26
N TYR A 148 4.61 -14.57 -4.13
CA TYR A 148 5.52 -15.72 -4.18
C TYR A 148 6.17 -15.92 -5.54
N LEU A 149 5.65 -15.29 -6.61
CA LEU A 149 6.33 -15.23 -7.89
C LEU A 149 7.72 -14.56 -7.78
N PHE A 150 7.85 -13.54 -6.94
CA PHE A 150 9.09 -12.79 -6.75
C PHE A 150 9.92 -13.32 -5.58
N GLY A 151 9.27 -13.70 -4.50
CA GLY A 151 9.93 -14.24 -3.32
C GLY A 151 8.96 -14.44 -2.17
N LYS A 152 9.31 -15.38 -1.27
CA LYS A 152 8.55 -15.59 -0.03
C LYS A 152 9.06 -14.64 1.07
N PRO A 153 8.21 -14.26 2.03
CA PRO A 153 8.63 -13.60 3.25
C PRO A 153 9.78 -14.36 3.90
N SER A 154 10.77 -13.61 4.41
CA SER A 154 11.93 -14.18 5.09
C SER A 154 12.28 -13.32 6.29
N GLU A 155 12.94 -13.90 7.29
CA GLU A 155 13.31 -13.20 8.53
C GLU A 155 14.20 -11.98 8.30
N ARG A 156 14.91 -11.95 7.17
CA ARG A 156 15.83 -10.85 6.82
C ARG A 156 15.49 -10.35 5.43
N PRO A 157 15.37 -9.02 5.23
CA PRO A 157 15.18 -8.48 3.90
C PRO A 157 16.35 -8.90 2.99
N PRO A 158 16.08 -9.16 1.70
CA PRO A 158 17.11 -9.57 0.74
C PRO A 158 18.21 -8.50 0.65
N ARG A 159 19.46 -8.95 0.50
CA ARG A 159 20.64 -8.07 0.42
C ARG A 159 20.68 -7.25 -0.88
N ASP A 160 20.07 -7.76 -1.94
CA ASP A 160 19.88 -7.08 -3.22
C ASP A 160 18.44 -7.33 -3.70
N PRO A 161 17.53 -6.35 -3.57
CA PRO A 161 16.14 -6.50 -4.02
C PRO A 161 15.99 -6.49 -5.56
N HIS A 162 17.03 -6.11 -6.32
CA HIS A 162 16.96 -6.01 -7.78
C HIS A 162 17.49 -7.26 -8.51
N SER A 163 18.21 -8.15 -7.83
CA SER A 163 18.81 -9.34 -8.43
C SER A 163 17.79 -10.43 -8.84
N GLN A 164 16.52 -10.29 -8.46
CA GLN A 164 15.45 -11.25 -8.74
C GLN A 164 14.58 -10.89 -9.97
N LEU A 165 14.83 -9.76 -10.63
CA LEU A 165 13.97 -9.25 -11.72
C LEU A 165 14.50 -9.50 -13.14
N ILE A 166 15.52 -10.35 -13.34
CA ILE A 166 15.93 -10.75 -14.69
C ILE A 166 14.99 -11.85 -15.20
N TYR A 167 13.85 -11.44 -15.74
CA TYR A 167 13.05 -12.31 -16.60
C TYR A 167 13.12 -11.77 -18.03
N SER A 168 13.99 -12.42 -18.81
CA SER A 168 14.03 -12.37 -20.28
C SER A 168 12.71 -12.79 -20.92
#